data_AF-A0A9X3J5J7-F1
#
_entry.id   AF-A0A9X3J5J7-F1
#
_cell.length_a   1.000
_cell.length_b   1.000
_cell.length_c   1.000
_cell.angle_alpha   90.00
_cell.angle_beta   90.00
_cell.angle_gamma   90.00
#
_symmetry.space_group_name_H-M   'P 1'
#
loop_
_entity.id
_entity.type
_entity.pdbx_description
1 polymer ?
#
loop_
_entity_poly.entity_id
_entity_poly.type
_entity_poly.pdbx_seq_one_letter_code
_entity_poly.pdbx_strand_id
1 'polypeptide(L)'
;MSYQKLKNNKKANEIFESLVAEGEKQIDPDNENTGNLFAIFGERDDERKRKSSAYTLRGLGYKGLGIKEQAKNDLQKAVDLSVSNLWAGNELKNL
;
A
#
# COMPACT_ATOMS: atom_id res chain seq x y z
N MET A 1 -3.98 14.07 9.76
CA MET A 1 -3.77 14.07 11.23
C MET A 1 -4.93 14.73 11.97
N SER A 2 -6.12 14.13 12.00
CA SER A 2 -7.28 14.70 12.73
C SER A 2 -8.06 13.68 13.57
N TYR A 3 -8.23 12.42 13.15
CA TYR A 3 -9.06 11.45 13.89
C TYR A 3 -8.37 10.72 15.05
N GLN A 4 -7.08 10.38 14.95
CA GLN A 4 -6.32 9.78 16.07
C GLN A 4 -6.19 10.72 17.29
N LYS A 5 -6.20 12.04 17.06
CA LYS A 5 -6.14 13.05 18.15
C LYS A 5 -7.49 13.24 18.86
N LEU A 6 -8.60 12.77 18.29
CA LEU A 6 -9.96 12.99 18.80
C LEU A 6 -10.48 11.88 19.72
N LYS A 7 -9.63 10.92 20.16
CA LYS A 7 -10.03 9.70 20.90
C LYS A 7 -11.10 8.85 20.20
N ASN A 8 -11.39 9.11 18.92
CA ASN A 8 -12.32 8.32 18.12
C ASN A 8 -11.55 7.21 17.39
N ASN A 9 -10.95 6.33 18.19
CA ASN A 9 -10.10 5.24 17.71
C ASN A 9 -10.87 4.29 16.78
N LYS A 10 -12.18 4.15 16.97
CA LYS A 10 -13.02 3.25 16.16
C LYS A 10 -13.14 3.72 14.71
N LYS A 11 -13.50 4.98 14.46
CA LYS A 11 -13.59 5.53 13.10
C LYS A 11 -12.23 5.59 12.40
N ALA A 12 -11.16 5.84 13.15
CA ALA A 12 -9.81 5.81 12.60
C ALA A 12 -9.45 4.39 12.13
N ASN A 13 -9.76 3.37 12.93
CA ASN A 13 -9.53 1.98 12.57
C ASN A 13 -10.35 1.57 11.34
N GLU A 14 -11.63 1.94 11.24
CA GLU A 14 -12.46 1.67 10.06
C GLU A 14 -11.86 2.27 8.77
N ILE A 15 -11.29 3.48 8.86
CA ILE A 15 -10.58 4.09 7.72
C ILE A 15 -9.33 3.27 7.39
N PHE A 16 -8.53 2.89 8.37
CA PHE A 16 -7.32 2.13 8.13
C PHE A 16 -7.59 0.72 7.59
N GLU A 17 -8.63 0.05 8.09
CA GLU A 17 -9.13 -1.23 7.55
C GLU A 17 -9.56 -1.07 6.09
N SER A 18 -10.22 0.04 5.74
CA SER A 18 -10.58 0.35 4.35
C SER A 18 -9.35 0.54 3.46
N LEU A 19 -8.27 1.16 3.96
CA LEU A 19 -6.99 1.26 3.23
C LEU A 19 -6.37 -0.12 3.01
N VAL A 20 -6.46 -1.01 4.01
CA VAL A 20 -5.94 -2.37 3.90
C VAL A 20 -6.69 -3.13 2.80
N ALA A 21 -8.03 -3.10 2.84
CA ALA A 21 -8.88 -3.80 1.88
C ALA A 21 -8.68 -3.29 0.44
N GLU A 22 -8.57 -1.98 0.26
CA GLU A 22 -8.35 -1.40 -1.07
C GLU A 22 -6.96 -1.76 -1.62
N GLY A 23 -5.93 -1.70 -0.77
CA GLY A 23 -4.58 -2.11 -1.17
C GLY A 23 -4.51 -3.60 -1.54
N GLU A 24 -5.21 -4.46 -0.79
CA GLU A 24 -5.31 -5.89 -1.08
C GLU A 24 -5.98 -6.15 -2.44
N LYS A 25 -7.12 -5.51 -2.71
CA LYS A 25 -7.83 -5.60 -3.98
C LYS A 25 -6.97 -5.21 -5.19
N GLN A 26 -6.08 -4.22 -5.03
CA GLN A 26 -5.18 -3.78 -6.09
C GLN A 26 -3.95 -4.68 -6.27
N ILE A 27 -3.59 -5.46 -5.25
CA ILE A 27 -2.48 -6.43 -5.29
C ILE A 27 -2.97 -7.78 -5.85
N ASP A 28 -4.25 -8.11 -5.66
CA ASP A 28 -4.82 -9.42 -5.95
C ASP A 28 -4.54 -9.87 -7.40
N PRO A 29 -3.85 -11.02 -7.57
CA PRO A 29 -3.50 -11.56 -8.88
C PRO A 29 -4.72 -11.91 -9.75
N ASP A 30 -5.91 -12.21 -9.22
CA ASP A 30 -7.08 -12.65 -10.02
C ASP A 30 -7.57 -11.61 -11.06
N ASN A 31 -6.99 -10.41 -11.09
CA ASN A 31 -7.02 -9.48 -12.23
C ASN A 31 -5.97 -9.82 -13.32
N GLU A 32 -5.64 -11.11 -13.51
CA GLU A 32 -4.57 -11.64 -14.38
C GLU A 32 -4.70 -11.20 -15.85
N ASN A 33 -5.93 -10.91 -16.30
CA ASN A 33 -6.19 -10.46 -17.67
C ASN A 33 -5.54 -9.10 -18.00
N THR A 34 -5.20 -8.29 -16.99
CA THR A 34 -4.55 -6.99 -17.21
C THR A 34 -3.03 -7.07 -17.25
N GLY A 35 -2.40 -7.94 -16.43
CA GLY A 35 -0.93 -8.04 -16.36
C GLY A 35 -0.29 -8.52 -17.67
N ASN A 36 -0.92 -9.51 -18.32
CA ASN A 36 -0.44 -9.99 -19.62
C ASN A 36 -0.66 -8.97 -20.74
N LEU A 37 -1.74 -8.18 -20.69
CA LEU A 37 -2.00 -7.13 -21.67
C LEU A 37 -0.92 -6.04 -21.61
N PHE A 38 -0.62 -5.53 -20.41
CA PHE A 38 0.40 -4.49 -20.22
C PHE A 38 1.83 -4.97 -20.49
N ALA A 39 2.13 -6.24 -20.20
CA ALA A 39 3.44 -6.83 -20.47
C ALA A 39 3.76 -6.93 -21.98
N ILE A 40 2.75 -7.08 -22.84
CA ILE A 40 2.89 -7.10 -24.30
C ILE A 40 3.08 -5.68 -24.87
N PHE A 41 2.47 -4.66 -24.24
CA PHE A 41 2.56 -3.26 -24.68
C PHE A 41 3.74 -2.47 -24.07
N GLY A 42 4.57 -3.10 -23.23
CA GLY A 42 5.73 -2.44 -22.62
C GLY A 42 5.42 -1.59 -21.37
N GLU A 43 4.20 -1.68 -20.82
CA GLU A 43 3.75 -0.93 -19.64
C GLU A 43 4.13 -1.60 -18.31
N ARG A 44 5.19 -2.41 -18.30
CA ARG A 44 5.69 -3.12 -17.10
C ARG A 44 6.09 -2.17 -15.97
N ASP A 45 6.59 -0.99 -16.32
CA ASP A 45 6.91 0.06 -15.34
C ASP A 45 5.66 0.64 -14.69
N ASP A 46 4.57 0.76 -15.43
CA ASP A 46 3.31 1.28 -14.87
C ASP A 46 2.63 0.24 -13.99
N GLU A 47 2.74 -1.05 -14.31
CA GLU A 47 2.30 -2.12 -13.41
C GLU A 47 3.08 -2.13 -12.09
N ARG A 48 4.41 -2.03 -12.14
CA ARG A 48 5.26 -1.97 -10.94
C ARG A 48 4.95 -0.76 -10.08
N LYS A 49 4.74 0.42 -10.69
CA LYS A 49 4.31 1.64 -9.97
C LYS A 49 2.94 1.46 -9.34
N ARG A 50 1.95 0.89 -10.05
CA ARG A 50 0.61 0.62 -9.49
C ARG A 50 0.69 -0.32 -8.30
N LYS A 51 1.41 -1.43 -8.42
CA LYS A 51 1.63 -2.37 -7.31
C LYS A 51 2.35 -1.70 -6.15
N SER A 52 3.39 -0.90 -6.42
CA SER A 52 4.09 -0.11 -5.39
C SER A 52 3.14 0.81 -4.60
N SER A 53 2.26 1.53 -5.30
CA SER A 53 1.24 2.37 -4.67
C SER A 53 0.25 1.56 -3.82
N ALA A 54 -0.21 0.40 -4.33
CA ALA A 54 -1.12 -0.49 -3.60
C ALA A 54 -0.50 -1.04 -2.31
N TYR A 55 0.75 -1.50 -2.37
CA TYR A 55 1.52 -1.93 -1.19
C TYR A 55 1.71 -0.77 -0.21
N THR A 56 1.94 0.46 -0.69
CA THR A 56 2.05 1.64 0.17
C THR A 56 0.75 1.91 0.92
N LEU A 57 -0.37 1.86 0.21
CA LEU A 57 -1.71 2.07 0.78
C LEU A 57 -2.01 1.07 1.89
N ARG A 58 -1.77 -0.22 1.62
CA ARG A 58 -1.99 -1.29 2.60
C ARG A 58 -1.06 -1.17 3.80
N GLY A 59 0.22 -0.88 3.57
CA GLY A 59 1.21 -0.68 4.62
C GLY A 59 0.87 0.47 5.57
N LEU A 60 0.25 1.53 5.06
CA LEU A 60 -0.23 2.65 5.88
C LEU A 60 -1.48 2.34 6.67
N GLY A 61 -2.40 1.55 6.10
CA GLY A 61 -3.50 0.97 6.85
C GLY A 61 -3.00 0.17 8.05
N TYR A 62 -2.07 -0.76 7.82
CA TYR A 62 -1.44 -1.52 8.91
C TYR A 62 -0.71 -0.63 9.92
N LYS A 63 0.02 0.40 9.47
CA LYS A 63 0.69 1.34 10.37
C LYS A 63 -0.32 2.08 11.26
N GLY A 64 -1.43 2.54 10.68
CA GLY A 64 -2.51 3.22 11.39
C GLY A 64 -3.22 2.33 12.43
N LEU A 65 -3.35 1.03 12.13
CA LEU A 65 -3.88 0.00 13.04
C LEU A 65 -2.86 -0.44 14.11
N GLY A 66 -1.61 0.01 14.02
CA GLY A 66 -0.54 -0.40 14.93
C GLY A 66 0.11 -1.75 14.61
N ILE A 67 -0.20 -2.35 13.44
CA ILE A 67 0.34 -3.64 13.02
C ILE A 67 1.68 -3.45 12.29
N LYS A 68 2.71 -3.15 13.08
CA LYS A 68 4.01 -2.67 12.58
C LYS A 68 4.72 -3.62 11.62
N GLU A 69 4.71 -4.92 11.88
CA GLU A 69 5.43 -5.89 11.03
C GLU A 69 4.82 -5.98 9.63
N GLN A 70 3.48 -6.01 9.53
CA GLN A 70 2.79 -6.02 8.23
C GLN A 70 3.02 -4.69 7.50
N ALA A 71 2.96 -3.56 8.21
CA ALA A 71 3.26 -2.25 7.65
C ALA A 71 4.67 -2.19 7.05
N LYS A 72 5.67 -2.68 7.80
CA LYS A 72 7.07 -2.71 7.36
C LYS A 72 7.25 -3.58 6.12
N ASN A 73 6.67 -4.77 6.11
CA ASN A 73 6.76 -5.70 4.98
C ASN A 73 6.16 -5.12 3.70
N ASP A 74 4.98 -4.49 3.80
CA ASP A 74 4.32 -3.89 2.64
C ASP A 74 5.06 -2.63 2.14
N LEU A 75 5.54 -1.77 3.05
CA LEU A 75 6.30 -0.59 2.66
C LEU A 75 7.66 -0.96 2.05
N GLN A 76 8.31 -2.03 2.53
CA GLN A 76 9.52 -2.55 1.89
C GLN A 76 9.23 -3.04 0.47
N LYS A 77 8.19 -3.86 0.27
CA LYS A 77 7.77 -4.30 -1.07
C LYS A 77 7.45 -3.13 -2.00
N ALA A 78 6.83 -2.07 -1.48
CA ALA A 78 6.54 -0.88 -2.26
C ALA A 78 7.82 -0.20 -2.79
N VAL A 79 8.84 -0.05 -1.94
CA VAL A 79 10.14 0.52 -2.33
C VAL A 79 10.89 -0.39 -3.31
N ASP A 80 10.83 -1.71 -3.10
CA ASP A 80 11.49 -2.68 -3.99
C ASP A 80 10.88 -2.67 -5.39
N LEU A 81 9.57 -2.48 -5.51
CA LEU A 81 8.86 -2.37 -6.78
C LEU A 81 9.07 -1.03 -7.48
N SER A 82 9.25 0.05 -6.72
CA SER A 82 9.50 1.38 -7.26
C SER A 82 10.31 2.22 -6.28
N VAL A 83 11.60 2.37 -6.59
CA VAL A 83 12.53 3.23 -5.82
C VAL A 83 12.08 4.70 -5.82
N SER A 84 11.30 5.11 -6.83
CA SER A 84 10.70 6.45 -6.92
C SER A 84 9.53 6.67 -5.95
N ASN A 85 9.06 5.64 -5.24
CA ASN A 85 8.05 5.77 -4.22
C ASN A 85 8.65 6.32 -2.91
N LEU A 86 8.96 7.62 -2.95
CA LEU A 86 9.59 8.35 -1.85
C LEU A 86 8.75 8.32 -0.57
N TRP A 87 7.42 8.25 -0.72
CA TRP A 87 6.52 8.22 0.42
C TRP A 87 6.61 6.89 1.18
N ALA A 88 6.59 5.76 0.48
CA ALA A 88 6.83 4.45 1.10
C ALA A 88 8.18 4.40 1.81
N GLY A 89 9.23 4.91 1.15
CA GLY A 89 10.57 4.96 1.73
C GLY A 89 10.66 5.86 2.98
N ASN A 90 9.94 6.98 3.01
CA ASN A 90 9.88 7.84 4.19
C ASN A 90 9.11 7.18 5.33
N GLU A 91 7.98 6.53 5.04
CA GLU A 91 7.14 5.89 6.05
C GLU A 91 7.82 4.66 6.67
N LEU A 92 8.59 3.92 5.87
CA LEU A 92 9.42 2.80 6.31
C LEU A 92 10.52 3.23 7.29
N LYS A 93 11.11 4.41 7.09
CA LYS A 93 12.10 4.99 8.04
C LYS A 93 11.47 5.43 9.36
N ASN A 94 10.17 5.72 9.36
CA ASN A 94 9.41 6.28 10.48
C ASN A 94 8.50 5.23 11.17
N LEU A 95 8.86 3.94 11.10
CA LEU A 95 8.10 2.81 11.65
C LEU A 95 8.70 2.29 12.97
#